data_AF-S8D875-F1
#
_entry.id   AF-S8D875-F1
#
_cell.length_a   1.000
_cell.length_b   1.000
_cell.length_c   1.000
_cell.angle_alpha   90.00
_cell.angle_beta   90.00
_cell.angle_gamma   90.00
#
_symmetry.space_group_name_H-M   'P 1'
#
loop_
_entity.id
_entity.type
_entity.pdbx_description
1 polymer ?
#
loop_
_entity_poly.entity_id
_entity_poly.type
_entity_poly.pdbx_seq_one_letter_code
_entity_poly.pdbx_strand_id
1 'polypeptide(L)'
;DGDNELLQSTLEDRAMKAEALHHNAAARARHSKPATPITCATFAQDVVEGRAKVSDANHHRHHHKHEQQQAMIFGPASLVSRNPTSERERIAAQVFQPHYRLPTMSIEEAGLKEMEIMNRWQERNGEMIKEANSSWYRGDDKRREDEDDEDEAAEEKARAWDDWKDDNPRGAGNKKLTPCGWFR
;
A
#
# COMPACT_ATOMS: atom_id res chain seq x y z
N ASP A 1 -56.65 7.10 13.15
CA ASP A 1 -56.31 6.35 14.38
C ASP A 1 -55.69 4.97 14.11
N GLY A 2 -56.19 4.18 13.14
CA GLY A 2 -55.66 2.83 12.88
C GLY A 2 -54.20 2.72 12.38
N ASP A 3 -53.67 3.73 11.69
CA ASP A 3 -52.29 3.67 11.17
C ASP A 3 -51.22 3.73 12.28
N ASN A 4 -51.55 4.40 13.39
CA ASN A 4 -50.63 4.55 14.51
C ASN A 4 -50.54 3.26 15.33
N GLU A 5 -51.66 2.53 15.45
CA GLU A 5 -51.73 1.21 16.09
C GLU A 5 -50.99 0.13 15.27
N LEU A 6 -51.06 0.21 13.94
CA LEU A 6 -50.25 -0.65 13.05
C LEU A 6 -48.75 -0.37 13.19
N LEU A 7 -48.35 0.90 13.28
CA LEU A 7 -46.95 1.23 13.50
C LEU A 7 -46.45 0.76 14.87
N GLN A 8 -47.25 0.93 15.93
CA GLN A 8 -46.92 0.44 17.26
C GLN A 8 -46.77 -1.09 17.30
N SER A 9 -47.72 -1.83 16.73
CA SER A 9 -47.64 -3.29 16.67
C SER A 9 -46.42 -3.79 15.88
N THR A 10 -46.04 -3.13 14.78
CA THR A 10 -44.82 -3.50 14.04
C THR A 10 -43.53 -3.21 14.80
N LEU A 11 -43.52 -2.18 15.66
CA LEU A 11 -42.38 -1.87 16.53
C LEU A 11 -42.27 -2.86 17.68
N GLU A 12 -43.40 -3.22 18.29
CA GLU A 12 -43.49 -4.25 19.33
C GLU A 12 -43.05 -5.62 18.80
N ASP A 13 -43.49 -6.01 17.61
CA ASP A 13 -43.06 -7.24 16.94
C ASP A 13 -41.55 -7.29 16.68
N ARG A 14 -40.96 -6.16 16.30
CA ARG A 14 -39.50 -6.05 16.11
C ARG A 14 -38.75 -6.14 17.43
N ALA A 15 -39.26 -5.49 18.48
CA ALA A 15 -38.68 -5.57 19.82
C ALA A 15 -38.71 -7.01 20.34
N MET A 16 -39.86 -7.68 20.23
CA MET A 16 -40.02 -9.08 20.64
C MET A 16 -39.08 -10.02 19.87
N LYS A 17 -38.91 -9.83 18.56
CA LYS A 17 -37.95 -10.61 17.76
C LYS A 17 -36.50 -10.36 18.18
N ALA A 18 -36.13 -9.11 18.46
CA ALA A 18 -34.80 -8.77 18.94
C ALA A 18 -34.53 -9.41 20.31
N GLU A 19 -35.47 -9.34 21.24
CA GLU A 19 -35.37 -9.97 22.55
C GLU A 19 -35.25 -11.50 22.44
N ALA A 20 -36.06 -12.13 21.59
CA ALA A 20 -35.98 -13.57 21.35
C ALA A 20 -34.63 -13.98 20.76
N LEU A 21 -34.05 -13.19 19.84
CA LEU A 21 -32.72 -13.42 19.30
C LEU A 21 -31.65 -13.34 20.39
N HIS A 22 -31.71 -12.32 21.25
CA HIS A 22 -30.74 -12.14 22.34
C HIS A 22 -30.86 -13.26 23.36
N HIS A 23 -32.08 -13.65 23.72
CA HIS A 23 -32.34 -14.75 24.65
C HIS A 23 -31.85 -16.10 24.09
N ASN A 24 -32.14 -16.39 22.82
CA ASN A 24 -31.68 -17.61 22.14
C ASN A 24 -30.15 -17.62 21.95
N ALA A 25 -29.54 -16.47 21.65
CA ALA A 25 -28.10 -16.34 21.56
C ALA A 25 -27.44 -16.58 22.92
N ALA A 26 -27.99 -16.03 24.01
CA ALA A 26 -27.50 -16.26 25.37
C ALA A 26 -27.64 -17.73 25.80
N ALA A 27 -28.75 -18.39 25.46
CA ALA A 27 -28.96 -19.82 25.72
C ALA A 27 -27.97 -20.70 24.93
N ARG A 28 -27.69 -20.34 23.67
CA ARG A 28 -26.69 -21.03 22.84
C ARG A 28 -25.27 -20.78 23.34
N ALA A 29 -24.94 -19.56 23.78
CA ALA A 29 -23.62 -19.18 24.28
C ALA A 29 -23.17 -20.04 25.47
N ARG A 30 -24.11 -20.43 26.34
CA ARG A 30 -23.86 -21.34 27.47
C ARG A 30 -23.38 -22.74 27.05
N HIS A 31 -23.77 -23.18 25.86
CA HIS A 31 -23.49 -24.52 25.35
C HIS A 31 -22.48 -24.52 24.19
N SER A 32 -22.25 -23.37 23.55
CA SER A 32 -21.20 -23.20 22.57
C SER A 32 -19.86 -23.08 23.29
N LYS A 33 -19.10 -24.17 23.28
CA LYS A 33 -17.68 -24.09 23.65
C LYS A 33 -17.00 -23.23 22.56
N PRO A 34 -16.28 -22.16 22.92
CA PRO A 34 -15.45 -21.48 21.93
C PRO A 34 -14.52 -22.54 21.34
N ALA A 35 -14.43 -22.60 20.01
CA ALA A 35 -13.45 -23.48 19.37
C ALA A 35 -12.09 -23.17 20.00
N THR A 36 -11.49 -24.15 20.67
CA THR A 36 -10.19 -23.97 21.29
C THR A 36 -9.25 -23.45 20.21
N PRO A 37 -8.49 -22.38 20.45
CA PRO A 37 -7.53 -21.92 19.45
C PRO A 37 -6.68 -23.13 19.08
N ILE A 38 -6.66 -23.49 17.80
CA ILE A 38 -5.87 -24.60 17.31
C ILE A 38 -4.42 -24.25 17.64
N THR A 39 -3.90 -24.85 18.71
CA THR A 39 -2.52 -24.62 19.12
C THR A 39 -1.62 -25.42 18.19
N CYS A 40 -0.36 -24.99 18.05
CA CYS A 40 0.60 -25.70 17.20
C CYS A 40 0.72 -27.19 17.56
N ALA A 41 0.56 -27.52 18.85
CA ALA A 41 0.57 -28.91 19.33
C ALA A 41 -0.63 -29.72 18.81
N THR A 42 -1.85 -29.16 18.90
CA THR A 42 -3.07 -29.85 18.43
C THR A 42 -3.06 -30.00 16.91
N PHE A 43 -2.64 -28.97 16.17
CA PHE A 43 -2.55 -29.02 14.71
C PHE A 43 -1.52 -30.04 14.24
N ALA A 44 -0.33 -30.05 14.84
CA ALA A 44 0.71 -31.02 14.50
C ALA A 44 0.22 -32.45 14.73
N GLN A 45 -0.53 -32.67 15.81
CA GLN A 45 -1.12 -33.97 16.12
C GLN A 45 -2.21 -34.37 15.11
N ASP A 46 -3.07 -33.44 14.68
CA ASP A 46 -4.08 -33.70 13.64
C ASP A 46 -3.47 -33.95 12.25
N VAL A 47 -2.33 -33.33 11.94
CA VAL A 47 -1.57 -33.60 10.71
C VAL A 47 -0.97 -35.01 10.74
N VAL A 48 -0.40 -35.42 11.88
CA VAL A 48 0.14 -36.77 12.07
C VAL A 48 -0.97 -37.83 12.06
N GLU A 49 -2.11 -37.53 12.67
CA GLU A 49 -3.28 -38.40 12.74
C GLU A 49 -4.15 -38.37 11.46
N GLY A 50 -3.72 -37.61 10.44
CA GLY A 50 -4.33 -37.57 9.10
C GLY A 50 -5.68 -36.85 9.02
N ARG A 51 -6.09 -36.15 10.09
CA ARG A 51 -7.36 -35.39 10.15
C ARG A 51 -7.27 -33.99 9.55
N ALA A 52 -6.05 -33.47 9.39
CA ALA A 52 -5.80 -32.16 8.78
C ALA A 52 -4.66 -32.23 7.77
N LYS A 53 -4.75 -31.49 6.66
CA LYS A 53 -3.64 -31.32 5.73
C LYS A 53 -2.83 -30.08 6.11
N VAL A 54 -1.52 -30.09 5.85
CA VAL A 54 -0.64 -28.92 6.08
C VAL A 54 -1.12 -27.69 5.29
N SER A 55 -1.79 -27.90 4.16
CA SER A 55 -2.46 -26.85 3.38
C SER A 55 -3.63 -26.18 4.11
N ASP A 56 -4.30 -26.90 5.00
CA ASP A 56 -5.55 -26.45 5.64
C ASP A 56 -5.28 -25.42 6.75
N ALA A 57 -4.09 -25.45 7.37
CA ALA A 57 -3.63 -24.40 8.30
C ALA A 57 -3.69 -23.01 7.65
N ASN A 58 -3.38 -22.90 6.36
CA ASN A 58 -3.42 -21.64 5.62
C ASN A 58 -4.81 -21.33 5.04
N HIS A 59 -5.67 -22.33 4.85
CA HIS A 59 -7.01 -22.13 4.26
C HIS A 59 -8.09 -21.75 5.27
N HIS A 60 -8.02 -22.22 6.52
CA HIS A 60 -9.08 -21.97 7.52
C HIS A 60 -9.17 -20.51 8.00
N ARG A 61 -8.15 -19.68 7.75
CA ARG A 61 -8.13 -18.28 8.19
C ARG A 61 -8.34 -17.26 7.07
N HIS A 62 -8.04 -17.65 5.82
CA HIS A 62 -7.91 -16.69 4.71
C HIS A 62 -9.01 -16.80 3.64
N HIS A 63 -9.77 -17.89 3.57
CA HIS A 63 -10.78 -18.04 2.50
C HIS A 63 -12.11 -17.29 2.68
N HIS A 64 -12.38 -16.69 3.85
CA HIS A 64 -13.64 -15.98 4.09
C HIS A 64 -13.63 -14.48 3.76
N LYS A 65 -12.56 -13.91 3.17
CA LYS A 65 -12.46 -12.46 2.98
C LYS A 65 -12.07 -11.95 1.58
N HIS A 66 -11.86 -12.83 0.60
CA HIS A 66 -11.49 -12.37 -0.76
C HIS A 66 -12.69 -12.15 -1.68
N GLU A 67 -13.84 -12.75 -1.41
CA GLU A 67 -15.02 -12.67 -2.31
C GLU A 67 -16.02 -11.58 -1.92
N GLN A 68 -15.84 -10.96 -0.76
CA GLN A 68 -16.58 -9.77 -0.35
C GLN A 68 -15.58 -8.67 -0.08
N GLN A 69 -15.15 -7.97 -1.13
CA GLN A 69 -14.65 -6.61 -0.98
C GLN A 69 -15.80 -5.72 -0.50
N GLN A 70 -16.24 -5.93 0.75
CA GLN A 70 -16.94 -4.90 1.49
C GLN A 70 -15.93 -3.77 1.59
N ALA A 71 -16.10 -2.75 0.73
CA ALA A 71 -15.40 -1.48 0.89
C ALA A 71 -15.51 -1.15 2.38
N MET A 72 -14.37 -0.98 3.07
CA MET A 72 -14.40 -0.66 4.48
C MET A 72 -14.99 0.74 4.60
N ILE A 73 -16.30 0.79 4.77
CA ILE A 73 -17.07 2.02 4.88
C ILE A 73 -16.73 2.61 6.25
N PHE A 74 -15.92 3.67 6.24
CA PHE A 74 -15.48 4.32 7.46
C PHE A 74 -16.43 5.47 7.79
N GLY A 75 -17.02 5.45 8.99
CA GLY A 75 -17.96 6.47 9.46
C GLY A 75 -19.18 5.88 10.18
N PRO A 76 -20.03 6.73 10.79
CA PRO A 76 -21.19 6.27 11.54
C PRO A 76 -22.17 5.49 10.66
N ALA A 77 -22.49 4.25 11.04
CA ALA A 77 -23.34 3.34 10.26
C ALA A 77 -24.72 3.94 9.93
N SER A 78 -25.23 4.85 10.77
CA SER A 78 -26.48 5.58 10.53
C SER A 78 -26.47 6.44 9.26
N LEU A 79 -25.30 6.96 8.89
CA LEU A 79 -25.06 7.89 7.79
C LEU A 79 -24.52 7.19 6.56
N VAL A 80 -23.60 6.24 6.72
CA VAL A 80 -22.90 5.64 5.58
C VAL A 80 -23.55 4.35 5.06
N SER A 81 -24.41 3.70 5.85
CA SER A 81 -25.22 2.56 5.38
C SER A 81 -26.54 2.98 4.73
N ARG A 82 -26.92 4.26 4.81
CA ARG A 82 -28.16 4.80 4.21
C ARG A 82 -27.82 5.72 3.05
N ASN A 83 -28.71 5.84 2.07
CA ASN A 83 -28.59 6.84 1.01
C ASN A 83 -28.78 8.23 1.65
N PRO A 84 -27.74 9.09 1.71
CA PRO A 84 -27.86 10.38 2.37
C PRO A 84 -28.84 11.26 1.61
N THR A 85 -29.84 11.79 2.31
CA THR A 85 -30.94 12.56 1.70
C THR A 85 -30.68 14.05 1.75
N SER A 86 -29.91 14.52 2.73
CA SER A 86 -29.53 15.93 2.89
C SER A 86 -28.08 16.20 2.51
N GLU A 87 -27.79 17.43 2.08
CA GLU A 87 -26.43 17.87 1.74
C GLU A 87 -25.47 17.75 2.94
N ARG A 88 -25.96 18.05 4.14
CA ARG A 88 -25.21 17.89 5.39
C ARG A 88 -24.82 16.42 5.64
N GLU A 89 -25.72 15.48 5.37
CA GLU A 89 -25.45 14.04 5.49
C GLU A 89 -24.42 13.57 4.45
N ARG A 90 -24.49 14.10 3.22
CA ARG A 90 -23.53 13.79 2.16
C ARG A 90 -22.11 14.24 2.52
N ILE A 91 -21.96 15.45 3.04
CA ILE A 91 -20.67 15.98 3.50
C ILE A 91 -20.17 15.15 4.69
N ALA A 92 -21.03 14.84 5.67
CA ALA A 92 -20.65 14.05 6.84
C ALA A 92 -20.20 12.61 6.49
N ALA A 93 -20.80 11.99 5.47
CA ALA A 93 -20.40 10.67 4.99
C ALA A 93 -19.03 10.66 4.30
N GLN A 94 -18.55 11.80 3.79
CA GLN A 94 -17.29 11.93 3.06
C GLN A 94 -16.09 12.26 3.96
N VAL A 95 -16.29 12.91 5.12
CA VAL A 95 -15.21 13.38 6.01
C VAL A 95 -14.28 12.25 6.48
N PHE A 96 -14.81 11.03 6.56
CA PHE A 96 -14.06 9.89 7.10
C PHE A 96 -13.64 8.87 6.04
N GLN A 97 -13.87 9.14 4.74
CA GLN A 97 -13.52 8.20 3.68
C GLN A 97 -12.01 8.25 3.36
N PRO A 98 -11.35 7.10 3.16
CA PRO A 98 -9.99 7.06 2.64
C PRO A 98 -9.91 7.67 1.23
N HIS A 99 -9.01 8.63 1.00
CA HIS A 99 -8.76 9.23 -0.33
C HIS A 99 -8.13 8.24 -1.33
N TYR A 100 -7.54 7.16 -0.83
CA TYR A 100 -6.94 6.09 -1.63
C TYR A 100 -7.36 4.73 -1.05
N ARG A 101 -7.47 3.73 -1.93
CA ARG A 101 -7.72 2.36 -1.48
C ARG A 101 -6.47 1.86 -0.76
N LEU A 102 -6.63 1.50 0.51
CA LEU A 102 -5.57 0.88 1.28
C LEU A 102 -5.25 -0.50 0.68
N PRO A 103 -3.97 -0.92 0.67
CA PRO A 103 -3.61 -2.29 0.30
C PRO A 103 -4.37 -3.28 1.18
N THR A 104 -5.10 -4.20 0.54
CA THR A 104 -5.79 -5.31 1.22
C THR A 104 -4.91 -6.55 1.36
N MET A 105 -3.64 -6.42 0.97
CA MET A 105 -2.64 -7.48 1.03
C MET A 105 -2.36 -7.86 2.49
N SER A 106 -2.27 -9.16 2.78
CA SER A 106 -1.93 -9.61 4.13
C SER A 106 -0.48 -9.27 4.47
N ILE A 107 -0.16 -9.20 5.76
CA ILE A 107 1.21 -8.91 6.23
C ILE A 107 2.20 -9.97 5.74
N GLU A 108 1.77 -11.24 5.69
CA GLU A 108 2.59 -12.35 5.19
C GLU A 108 2.82 -12.25 3.68
N GLU A 109 1.77 -11.92 2.92
CA GLU A 109 1.85 -11.68 1.47
C GLU A 109 2.74 -10.45 1.16
N ALA A 110 2.72 -9.42 2.01
CA ALA A 110 3.64 -8.29 1.92
C ALA A 110 5.09 -8.71 2.13
N GLY A 111 5.38 -9.52 3.15
CA GLY A 111 6.74 -10.02 3.41
C GLY A 111 7.32 -10.84 2.26
N LEU A 112 6.51 -11.71 1.65
CA LEU A 112 6.92 -12.47 0.46
C LEU A 112 7.21 -11.54 -0.74
N LYS A 113 6.36 -10.54 -0.96
CA LYS A 113 6.55 -9.54 -2.02
C LYS A 113 7.82 -8.71 -1.80
N GLU A 114 8.14 -8.37 -0.56
CA GLU A 114 9.39 -7.69 -0.22
C GLU A 114 10.62 -8.55 -0.53
N MET A 115 10.61 -9.85 -0.19
CA MET A 115 11.69 -10.78 -0.57
C MET A 115 11.86 -10.87 -2.09
N GLU A 116 10.77 -10.92 -2.85
CA GLU A 116 10.80 -10.94 -4.30
C GLU A 116 11.39 -9.65 -4.90
N ILE A 117 11.05 -8.48 -4.33
CA ILE A 117 11.63 -7.20 -4.72
C ILE A 117 13.14 -7.17 -4.43
N MET A 118 13.56 -7.68 -3.27
CA MET A 118 14.98 -7.77 -2.89
C MET A 118 15.75 -8.69 -3.85
N ASN A 119 15.23 -9.87 -4.17
CA ASN A 119 15.86 -10.80 -5.10
C ASN A 119 16.02 -10.19 -6.50
N ARG A 120 14.98 -9.55 -7.03
CA ARG A 120 15.07 -8.84 -8.33
C ARG A 120 16.06 -7.69 -8.32
N TRP A 121 16.26 -7.04 -7.17
CA TRP A 121 17.26 -5.98 -7.04
C TRP A 121 18.68 -6.55 -7.01
N GLN A 122 18.90 -7.64 -6.27
CA GLN A 122 20.16 -8.39 -6.24
C GLN A 122 20.54 -8.91 -7.64
N GLU A 123 19.59 -9.51 -8.35
CA GLU A 123 19.78 -10.04 -9.70
C GLU A 123 20.18 -8.94 -10.70
N ARG A 124 19.44 -7.83 -10.73
CA ARG A 124 19.76 -6.69 -11.61
C ARG A 124 21.13 -6.10 -11.31
N ASN A 125 21.49 -5.94 -10.03
CA ASN A 125 22.81 -5.44 -9.67
C ASN A 125 23.92 -6.43 -10.05
N GLY A 126 23.70 -7.73 -9.83
CA GLY A 126 24.64 -8.77 -10.24
C GLY A 126 24.84 -8.80 -11.76
N GLU A 127 23.77 -8.61 -12.52
CA GLU A 127 23.82 -8.49 -13.98
C GLU A 127 24.61 -7.26 -14.42
N MET A 128 24.34 -6.07 -13.85
CA MET A 128 25.11 -4.86 -14.16
C MET A 128 26.59 -4.98 -13.78
N ILE A 129 26.92 -5.65 -12.66
CA ILE A 129 28.31 -5.88 -12.26
C ILE A 129 29.00 -6.85 -13.23
N LYS A 130 28.29 -7.90 -13.69
CA LYS A 130 28.83 -8.85 -14.68
C LYS A 130 29.03 -8.16 -16.04
N GLU A 131 28.10 -7.31 -16.45
CA GLU A 131 28.18 -6.51 -17.67
C GLU A 131 29.33 -5.48 -17.62
N ALA A 132 29.53 -4.84 -16.48
CA ALA A 132 30.68 -3.95 -16.26
C ALA A 132 32.01 -4.72 -16.30
N ASN A 133 32.08 -5.91 -15.69
CA ASN A 133 33.28 -6.74 -15.72
C ASN A 133 33.57 -7.36 -17.09
N SER A 134 32.55 -7.60 -17.91
CA SER A 134 32.73 -8.18 -19.26
C SER A 134 33.13 -7.13 -20.31
N SER A 135 32.75 -5.86 -20.12
CA SER A 135 33.00 -4.78 -21.08
C SER A 135 34.37 -4.12 -20.96
N TRP A 136 35.03 -4.17 -19.79
CA TRP A 136 36.34 -3.53 -19.59
C TRP A 136 37.55 -4.48 -19.66
N TYR A 137 37.39 -5.77 -19.34
CA TYR A 137 38.53 -6.70 -19.16
C TYR A 137 38.82 -7.65 -20.33
N ARG A 138 38.38 -7.30 -21.55
CA ARG A 138 38.79 -8.01 -22.78
C ARG A 138 39.52 -7.14 -23.81
N GLY A 139 39.88 -5.91 -23.44
CA GLY A 139 40.47 -4.92 -24.35
C GLY A 139 41.86 -4.40 -23.99
N ASP A 140 42.51 -4.92 -22.95
CA ASP A 140 43.84 -4.43 -22.48
C ASP A 140 45.01 -5.03 -23.28
N ASP A 141 44.90 -5.03 -24.62
CA ASP A 141 46.05 -5.29 -25.51
C ASP A 141 46.27 -4.13 -26.51
N LYS A 142 45.53 -3.02 -26.37
CA LYS A 142 45.65 -1.85 -27.25
C LYS A 142 45.92 -0.52 -26.55
N ARG A 143 45.93 -0.47 -25.22
CA ARG A 143 46.02 0.77 -24.43
C ARG A 143 47.45 1.33 -24.26
N ARG A 144 48.33 1.19 -25.26
CA ARG A 144 49.69 1.78 -25.19
C ARG A 144 50.02 2.77 -26.31
N GLU A 145 49.12 3.01 -27.26
CA GLU A 145 49.36 3.93 -28.38
C GLU A 145 48.41 5.14 -28.43
N ASP A 146 47.28 5.16 -27.70
CA ASP A 146 46.26 6.25 -27.76
C ASP A 146 46.31 7.23 -26.56
N GLU A 147 47.29 7.12 -25.65
CA GLU A 147 47.32 7.96 -24.42
C GLU A 147 47.69 9.43 -24.69
N ASP A 148 48.38 9.76 -25.79
CA ASP A 148 48.77 11.14 -26.11
C ASP A 148 47.61 11.97 -26.71
N ASP A 149 46.67 11.34 -27.44
CA ASP A 149 45.55 12.05 -28.11
C ASP A 149 44.35 12.32 -27.16
N GLU A 150 44.14 11.48 -26.14
CA GLU A 150 43.05 11.66 -25.16
C GLU A 150 43.30 12.82 -24.19
N ASP A 151 44.57 13.06 -23.83
CA ASP A 151 44.97 14.14 -22.93
C ASP A 151 44.79 15.52 -23.60
N GLU A 152 45.17 15.67 -24.88
CA GLU A 152 44.92 16.91 -25.64
C GLU A 152 43.41 17.20 -25.79
N ALA A 153 42.59 16.18 -26.06
CA ALA A 153 41.15 16.32 -26.16
C ALA A 153 40.48 16.66 -24.81
N ALA A 154 41.08 16.26 -23.69
CA ALA A 154 40.63 16.64 -22.36
C ALA A 154 40.96 18.10 -22.03
N GLU A 155 42.15 18.58 -22.43
CA GLU A 155 42.57 19.97 -22.28
C GLU A 155 41.70 20.92 -23.11
N GLU A 156 41.39 20.57 -24.37
CA GLU A 156 40.52 21.38 -25.22
C GLU A 156 39.10 21.50 -24.64
N LYS A 157 38.55 20.42 -24.06
CA LYS A 157 37.24 20.44 -23.41
C LYS A 157 37.26 21.28 -22.13
N ALA A 158 38.33 21.23 -21.35
CA ALA A 158 38.49 22.07 -20.16
C ALA A 158 38.54 23.54 -20.53
N ARG A 159 39.28 23.89 -21.60
CA ARG A 159 39.35 25.26 -22.13
C ARG A 159 37.99 25.74 -22.66
N ALA A 160 37.29 24.92 -23.44
CA ALA A 160 35.96 25.27 -23.95
C ALA A 160 34.94 25.49 -22.82
N TRP A 161 35.09 24.77 -21.70
CA TRP A 161 34.24 24.97 -20.53
C TRP A 161 34.56 26.30 -19.84
N ASP A 162 35.83 26.68 -19.74
CA ASP A 162 36.27 27.97 -19.17
C ASP A 162 35.79 29.16 -20.02
N ASP A 163 35.97 29.08 -21.35
CA ASP A 163 35.49 30.10 -22.31
C ASP A 163 33.96 30.31 -22.18
N TRP A 164 33.20 29.22 -22.01
CA TRP A 164 31.76 29.31 -21.78
C TRP A 164 31.39 29.96 -20.43
N LYS A 165 32.17 29.74 -19.37
CA LYS A 165 31.93 30.35 -18.04
C LYS A 165 32.18 31.85 -18.08
N ASP A 166 33.18 32.29 -18.83
CA ASP A 166 33.49 33.71 -19.05
C ASP A 166 32.39 34.42 -19.83
N ASP A 167 31.87 33.79 -20.89
CA ASP A 167 30.75 34.30 -21.68
C ASP A 167 29.41 34.31 -20.91
N ASN A 168 29.31 33.55 -19.81
CA ASN A 168 28.08 33.41 -19.00
C ASN A 168 28.27 33.90 -17.56
N PRO A 169 28.45 35.23 -17.34
CA PRO A 169 28.64 35.78 -16.01
C PRO A 169 27.42 35.50 -15.11
N ARG A 170 27.68 35.02 -13.89
CA ARG A 170 26.64 34.75 -12.88
C ARG A 170 25.74 35.98 -12.72
N GLY A 171 24.43 35.80 -12.89
CA GLY A 171 23.44 36.87 -12.72
C GLY A 171 23.20 37.74 -13.96
N ALA A 172 23.58 37.28 -15.17
CA ALA A 172 23.30 37.98 -16.44
C ALA A 172 21.82 38.39 -16.61
N GLY A 173 20.88 37.66 -16.01
CA GLY A 173 19.44 37.98 -16.03
C GLY A 173 18.96 38.95 -14.93
N ASN A 174 19.73 39.19 -13.86
CA ASN A 174 19.26 39.95 -12.68
C ASN A 174 19.89 41.35 -12.53
N LYS A 175 20.75 41.76 -13.47
CA LYS A 175 21.49 43.04 -13.43
C LYS A 175 20.75 44.25 -14.01
N LYS A 176 19.50 44.09 -14.50
CA LYS A 176 18.69 45.18 -15.10
C LYS A 176 17.42 45.53 -14.32
N LEU A 177 17.19 44.93 -13.16
CA LEU A 177 15.94 45.07 -12.40
C LEU A 177 16.20 45.48 -10.94
N THR A 178 16.79 46.66 -10.75
CA THR A 178 16.52 47.51 -9.58
C THR A 178 16.63 48.99 -9.96
N PRO A 179 15.55 49.64 -10.42
CA PRO A 179 15.44 51.09 -10.24
C PRO A 179 15.21 51.33 -8.75
N CYS A 180 16.28 51.55 -7.99
CA CYS A 180 16.18 52.25 -6.71
C CYS A 180 15.82 53.70 -7.02
N GLY A 181 14.53 53.98 -7.17
CA GLY A 181 14.00 55.28 -7.56
C GLY A 181 12.74 55.63 -6.77
N TRP A 182 12.88 55.77 -5.45
CA TRP A 182 11.91 56.48 -4.61
C TRP A 182 12.67 57.43 -3.69
N PHE A 183 13.17 58.51 -4.28
CA PHE A 183 13.54 59.75 -3.59
C PHE A 183 13.41 60.90 -4.58
N ARG A 184 12.20 61.45 -4.72
CA ARG A 184 11.94 62.88 -4.84
C ARG A 184 10.47 63.19 -4.62
#